data_AF-A0A016TJ23-F1
#
_entry.id   AF-A0A016TJ23-F1
#
_cell.length_a   1.000
_cell.length_b   1.000
_cell.length_c   1.000
_cell.angle_alpha   90.00
_cell.angle_beta   90.00
_cell.angle_gamma   90.00
#
_symmetry.space_group_name_H-M   'P 1'
#
loop_
_entity.id
_entity.type
_entity.pdbx_description
1 polymer ?
#
loop_
_entity_poly.entity_id
_entity_poly.type
_entity_poly.pdbx_seq_one_letter_code
_entity_poly.pdbx_strand_id
1 'polypeptide(L)'
;MYIRAELNDPSRMLVEMGTGYFAEISREKAGEFFERKKKYITQQVETIEKIIGDKKRTRNIISETLQSKIQAQLAQMPLPK
;
A
#
# COMPACT_ATOMS: atom_id res chain seq x y z
N MET A 1 8.02 25.78 21.00
CA MET A 1 8.96 26.94 21.05
C MET A 1 9.51 27.12 19.65
N TYR A 2 9.42 28.30 19.05
CA TYR A 2 9.95 28.59 17.71
C TYR A 2 11.11 29.56 17.82
N ILE A 3 12.15 29.34 17.03
CA ILE A 3 13.34 30.21 16.97
C ILE A 3 13.30 30.96 15.64
N ARG A 4 13.51 32.28 15.70
CA ARG A 4 13.68 33.09 14.50
C ARG A 4 15.08 32.85 13.93
N ALA A 5 15.16 32.52 12.65
CA ALA A 5 16.40 32.35 11.92
C ALA A 5 16.24 32.88 10.49
N GLU A 6 17.36 33.16 9.84
CA GLU A 6 17.42 33.58 8.44
C GLU A 6 17.99 32.44 7.59
N LEU A 7 17.40 32.24 6.41
CA LEU A 7 17.84 31.21 5.49
C LEU A 7 18.99 31.74 4.64
N ASN A 8 20.16 31.09 4.71
CA ASN A 8 21.35 31.53 4.00
C ASN A 8 21.25 31.26 2.49
N ASP A 9 20.98 30.00 2.09
CA ASP A 9 20.84 29.61 0.69
C ASP A 9 19.53 28.82 0.46
N PRO A 10 18.51 29.44 -0.15
CA PRO A 10 17.25 28.78 -0.48
C PRO A 10 17.31 27.88 -1.72
N SER A 11 18.41 27.88 -2.47
CA SER A 11 18.57 27.06 -3.69
C SER A 11 18.97 25.62 -3.38
N ARG A 12 19.47 25.37 -2.17
CA ARG A 12 19.94 24.06 -1.71
C ARG A 12 19.14 23.56 -0.54
N MET A 13 18.91 22.26 -0.52
CA MET A 13 18.12 21.58 0.50
C MET A 13 18.82 20.31 0.94
N LEU A 14 18.77 20.04 2.24
CA LEU A 14 19.23 18.79 2.82
C LEU A 14 18.08 17.76 2.77
N VAL A 15 18.29 16.64 2.09
CA VAL A 15 17.27 15.60 1.88
C VAL A 15 17.75 14.26 2.42
N GLU A 16 16.87 13.55 3.13
CA GLU A 16 17.12 12.19 3.62
C GLU A 16 16.97 11.16 2.48
N MET A 17 18.02 10.37 2.29
CA MET A 17 18.17 9.44 1.17
C MET A 17 17.93 7.97 1.55
N GLY A 18 17.77 7.68 2.84
CA GLY A 18 17.58 6.35 3.40
C GLY A 18 18.69 6.01 4.40
N THR A 19 18.40 5.07 5.31
CA THR A 19 19.37 4.55 6.31
C THR A 19 20.03 5.63 7.18
N GLY A 20 19.42 6.82 7.27
CA GLY A 20 19.95 7.94 8.05
C GLY A 20 21.00 8.80 7.32
N TYR A 21 21.19 8.60 6.02
CA TYR A 21 22.08 9.45 5.22
C TYR A 21 21.33 10.66 4.65
N PHE A 22 22.01 11.80 4.68
CA PHE A 22 21.50 13.06 4.15
C PHE A 22 22.40 13.56 3.02
N ALA A 23 21.78 14.07 1.96
CA ALA A 23 22.46 14.68 0.84
C ALA A 23 21.96 16.11 0.65
N GLU A 24 22.90 17.05 0.49
CA GLU A 24 22.58 18.42 0.09
C GLU A 24 22.46 18.48 -1.44
N ILE A 25 21.28 18.83 -1.94
CA ILE A 25 20.96 18.85 -3.37
C ILE A 25 20.23 20.14 -3.74
N SER A 26 20.19 20.46 -5.03
CA SER A 26 19.43 21.62 -5.51
C SER A 26 17.93 21.42 -5.31
N ARG A 27 17.21 22.53 -5.22
CA ARG A 27 15.75 22.53 -5.07
C ARG A 27 15.04 21.73 -6.18
N GLU A 28 15.51 21.82 -7.40
CA GLU A 28 14.94 21.12 -8.56
C GLU A 28 15.10 19.59 -8.39
N LYS A 29 16.31 19.16 -8.06
CA LYS A 29 16.62 17.74 -7.81
C LYS A 29 15.85 17.19 -6.62
N ALA A 30 15.65 17.98 -5.57
CA ALA A 30 14.81 17.61 -4.44
C ALA A 30 13.36 17.40 -4.87
N GLY A 31 12.81 18.30 -5.69
CA GLY A 31 11.48 18.16 -6.28
C GLY A 31 11.34 16.86 -7.08
N GLU A 32 12.26 16.61 -8.01
CA GLU A 32 12.28 15.37 -8.81
C GLU A 32 12.37 14.10 -7.94
N PHE A 33 13.19 14.14 -6.89
CA PHE A 33 13.34 13.04 -5.95
C PHE A 33 12.04 12.70 -5.23
N PHE A 34 11.34 13.72 -4.72
CA PHE A 34 10.05 13.52 -4.05
C PHE A 34 8.94 13.09 -5.01
N GLU A 35 8.92 13.62 -6.24
CA GLU A 35 7.99 13.18 -7.27
C GLU A 35 8.19 11.70 -7.63
N ARG A 36 9.44 11.26 -7.76
CA ARG A 36 9.76 9.84 -7.99
C ARG A 36 9.34 8.97 -6.81
N LYS A 37 9.59 9.40 -5.57
CA LYS A 37 9.13 8.69 -4.36
C LYS A 37 7.60 8.59 -4.31
N LYS A 38 6.89 9.68 -4.60
CA LYS A 38 5.43 9.71 -4.68
C LYS A 38 4.92 8.70 -5.71
N LYS A 39 5.44 8.74 -6.94
CA LYS A 39 5.08 7.81 -8.00
C LYS A 39 5.29 6.35 -7.60
N TYR A 40 6.44 6.04 -6.97
CA TYR A 40 6.73 4.70 -6.49
C TYR A 40 5.70 4.23 -5.46
N ILE A 41 5.40 5.04 -4.45
CA ILE A 41 4.42 4.70 -3.42
C ILE A 41 3.04 4.49 -4.03
N THR A 42 2.61 5.35 -4.95
CA THR A 42 1.33 5.20 -5.67
C THR A 42 1.24 3.86 -6.41
N GLN A 43 2.29 3.48 -7.14
CA GLN A 43 2.34 2.19 -7.85
C GLN A 43 2.27 0.99 -6.88
N GLN A 44 2.90 1.09 -5.71
CA GLN A 44 2.81 0.04 -4.68
C GLN A 44 1.39 -0.06 -4.12
N VAL A 45 0.72 1.06 -3.86
CA VAL A 45 -0.68 1.09 -3.41
C VAL A 45 -1.60 0.42 -4.43
N GLU A 46 -1.50 0.81 -5.71
CA GLU A 46 -2.31 0.21 -6.79
C GLU A 46 -2.08 -1.31 -6.90
N THR A 47 -0.84 -1.77 -6.71
CA THR A 47 -0.51 -3.20 -6.72
C THR A 47 -1.17 -3.93 -5.56
N ILE A 48 -1.12 -3.35 -4.35
CA ILE A 48 -1.74 -3.93 -3.15
C ILE A 48 -3.26 -3.97 -3.30
N GLU A 49 -3.88 -2.91 -3.83
CA GLU A 49 -5.33 -2.87 -4.06
C GLU A 49 -5.82 -3.99 -4.97
N LYS A 50 -5.07 -4.28 -6.06
CA LYS A 50 -5.36 -5.42 -6.95
C LYS A 50 -5.28 -6.75 -6.19
N ILE A 51 -4.21 -6.97 -5.43
CA ILE A 51 -4.03 -8.19 -4.63
C ILE A 51 -5.18 -8.36 -3.62
N ILE A 52 -5.62 -7.28 -2.98
CA ILE A 52 -6.74 -7.30 -2.04
C ILE A 52 -8.04 -7.68 -2.77
N GLY A 53 -8.28 -7.12 -3.96
CA GLY A 53 -9.42 -7.46 -4.81
C GLY A 53 -9.47 -8.95 -5.13
N ASP A 54 -8.35 -9.50 -5.60
CA ASP A 54 -8.23 -10.92 -5.97
C ASP A 54 -8.41 -11.84 -4.76
N LYS A 55 -7.83 -11.49 -3.60
CA LYS A 55 -8.01 -12.24 -2.34
C LYS A 55 -9.46 -12.22 -1.88
N LYS A 56 -10.15 -11.09 -1.97
CA LYS A 56 -11.58 -10.98 -1.62
C LYS A 56 -12.44 -11.85 -2.54
N ARG A 57 -12.19 -11.80 -3.85
CA ARG A 57 -12.90 -12.64 -4.84
C ARG A 57 -12.69 -14.13 -4.57
N THR A 58 -11.44 -14.54 -4.37
CA THR A 58 -11.09 -15.93 -4.05
C THR A 58 -11.78 -16.40 -2.78
N ARG A 59 -11.77 -15.58 -1.72
CA ARG A 59 -12.48 -15.89 -0.47
C ARG A 59 -13.98 -16.11 -0.70
N ASN A 60 -14.63 -15.25 -1.48
CA ASN A 60 -16.06 -15.38 -1.74
C ASN A 60 -16.39 -16.67 -2.49
N ILE A 61 -15.61 -17.03 -3.52
CA ILE A 61 -15.77 -18.29 -4.26
C ILE A 61 -15.63 -19.50 -3.32
N ILE A 62 -14.64 -19.49 -2.42
CA ILE A 62 -14.44 -20.56 -1.44
C ILE A 62 -15.64 -20.64 -0.49
N SER A 63 -16.14 -19.50 0.01
CA SER A 63 -17.31 -19.46 0.91
C SER A 63 -18.57 -19.98 0.23
N GLU A 64 -18.83 -19.59 -1.02
CA GLU A 64 -19.97 -20.06 -1.81
C GLU A 64 -19.88 -21.58 -2.04
N THR A 65 -18.71 -22.06 -2.48
CA THR A 65 -18.47 -23.49 -2.70
C THR A 65 -18.67 -24.29 -1.42
N LEU A 66 -18.20 -23.77 -0.28
CA LEU A 66 -18.39 -24.40 1.02
C LEU A 66 -19.87 -24.47 1.40
N GLN A 67 -20.62 -23.38 1.24
CA GLN A 67 -22.06 -23.35 1.50
C GLN A 67 -22.82 -24.36 0.62
N SER A 68 -22.50 -24.43 -0.68
CA SER A 68 -23.10 -25.42 -1.59
C SER A 68 -22.80 -26.85 -1.16
N LYS A 69 -21.57 -27.15 -0.72
CA LYS A 69 -21.21 -28.50 -0.22
C LYS A 69 -21.96 -28.85 1.07
N ILE A 70 -22.10 -27.90 1.99
CA ILE A 70 -22.85 -28.10 3.24
C ILE A 70 -24.32 -28.40 2.93
N GLN A 71 -24.95 -27.63 2.03
CA GLN A 71 -26.35 -27.87 1.63
C GLN A 71 -26.53 -29.24 0.97
N ALA A 72 -25.63 -29.63 0.07
CA ALA A 72 -25.66 -30.96 -0.56
C ALA A 72 -25.53 -32.09 0.46
N GLN A 73 -24.69 -31.93 1.48
CA GLN A 73 -24.51 -32.92 2.54
C GLN A 73 -25.75 -33.02 3.45
N LEU A 74 -26.37 -31.90 3.80
CA LEU A 74 -27.63 -31.87 4.57
C LEU A 74 -28.78 -32.53 3.82
N ALA A 75 -28.85 -32.39 2.49
CA ALA A 75 -29.85 -33.04 1.66
C ALA A 75 -29.66 -34.57 1.54
N GLN A 76 -28.45 -35.08 1.80
CA GLN A 76 -28.13 -36.50 1.78
C GLN A 76 -28.16 -37.16 3.18
N MET A 77 -28.37 -36.41 4.26
CA MET A 77 -28.55 -37.00 5.59
C MET A 77 -29.93 -37.70 5.68
N PRO A 78 -29.97 -39.02 5.96
CA PRO A 78 -31.23 -39.72 6.15
C PRO A 78 -31.92 -39.19 7.42
N LEU A 79 -33.23 -38.98 7.35
CA LEU A 79 -34.07 -38.68 8.52
C LEU A 79 -33.85 -39.76 9.59
N PRO A 80 -33.51 -39.41 10.84
CA PRO A 80 -33.46 -40.38 11.92
C PRO A 80 -34.87 -40.96 12.14
N LYS A 81 -34.96 -42.30 12.19
CA LYS A 81 -36.19 -43.05 12.48
C LYS A 81 -36.68 -42.80 13.91
#